data_AF-C5KHG0-F1
#
_entry.id   AF-C5KHG0-F1
#
_cell.length_a   1.000
_cell.length_b   1.000
_cell.length_c   1.000
_cell.angle_alpha   90.00
_cell.angle_beta   90.00
_cell.angle_gamma   90.00
#
_symmetry.space_group_name_H-M   'P 1'
#
loop_
_entity.id
_entity.type
_entity.pdbx_description
1 polymer ?
#
loop_
_entity_poly.entity_id
_entity_poly.type
_entity_poly.pdbx_seq_one_letter_code
_entity_poly.pdbx_strand_id
1 'polypeptide(L)'
;MRYTPQQERVVRAQSFQDKTQLNMMIGRRTLELNPDHPVIKDLLVKVNEDKADTNAEDTAVVLFQAAMLDSGYEILDPHTLVKKVYSLMSQSLGVDPNTPVAEVEVPEDEEEVEEPPAEEESDDSTTIGEEEELEPDNEMSKESEDEEL
;
A
#
# COMPACT_ATOMS: atom_id res chain seq x y z
N MET A 1 10.02 -27.13 2.05
CA MET A 1 10.13 -25.93 2.91
C MET A 1 9.21 -24.87 2.33
N ARG A 2 8.45 -24.14 3.16
CA ARG A 2 7.55 -23.08 2.70
C ARG A 2 8.10 -21.74 3.17
N TYR A 3 8.21 -20.76 2.28
CA TYR A 3 8.69 -19.43 2.65
C TYR A 3 7.59 -18.65 3.34
N THR A 4 7.96 -17.91 4.38
CA THR A 4 7.11 -16.86 4.95
C THR A 4 6.97 -15.70 3.96
N PRO A 5 5.94 -14.85 4.07
CA PRO A 5 5.76 -13.71 3.16
C PRO A 5 7.01 -12.83 3.02
N GLN A 6 7.68 -12.54 4.15
CA GLN A 6 8.90 -11.74 4.18
C GLN A 6 10.07 -12.43 3.48
N GLN A 7 10.25 -13.74 3.69
CA GLN A 7 11.29 -14.50 3.00
C GLN A 7 11.01 -14.58 1.50
N GLU A 8 9.76 -14.78 1.10
CA GLU A 8 9.37 -14.79 -0.30
C GLU A 8 9.73 -13.48 -0.98
N ARG A 9 9.44 -12.34 -0.33
CA ARG A 9 9.80 -11.01 -0.82
C ARG A 9 11.31 -10.86 -1.01
N VAL A 10 12.11 -11.29 -0.03
CA VAL A 10 13.59 -11.22 -0.11
C VAL A 10 14.13 -12.13 -1.22
N VAL A 11 13.65 -13.37 -1.30
CA VAL A 11 14.07 -14.34 -2.32
C VAL A 11 13.69 -13.86 -3.71
N ARG A 12 12.50 -13.28 -3.89
CA ARG A 12 12.07 -12.69 -5.16
C ARG A 12 12.94 -11.51 -5.58
N ALA A 13 13.33 -10.65 -4.63
CA ALA A 13 14.23 -9.53 -4.89
C ALA A 13 15.64 -9.98 -5.30
N GLN A 14 16.11 -11.13 -4.78
CA GLN A 14 17.43 -11.68 -5.08
C GLN A 14 17.46 -12.51 -6.38
N SER A 15 16.40 -13.26 -6.66
CA SER A 15 16.34 -14.23 -7.77
C SER A 15 15.90 -13.62 -9.12
N PHE A 16 16.42 -12.43 -9.45
CA PHE A 16 16.01 -11.62 -10.61
C PHE A 16 16.14 -12.34 -11.97
N GLN A 17 16.99 -13.37 -12.07
CA GLN A 17 17.34 -14.00 -13.35
C GLN A 17 16.58 -15.28 -13.70
N ASP A 18 15.97 -15.99 -12.74
CA ASP A 18 15.39 -17.31 -13.02
C ASP A 18 13.98 -17.49 -12.43
N LYS A 19 12.98 -17.03 -13.20
CA LYS A 19 11.56 -17.09 -12.84
C LYS A 19 11.04 -18.51 -12.63
N THR A 20 11.66 -19.50 -13.30
CA THR A 20 11.26 -20.91 -13.18
C THR A 20 11.62 -21.50 -11.81
N GLN A 21 12.79 -21.16 -11.29
CA GLN A 21 13.22 -21.55 -9.95
C GLN A 21 12.40 -20.84 -8.87
N LEU A 22 12.04 -19.57 -9.08
CA LEU A 22 11.16 -18.84 -8.18
C LEU A 22 9.80 -19.53 -8.01
N ASN A 23 9.17 -19.99 -9.09
CA ASN A 23 7.88 -20.68 -8.98
C ASN A 23 7.98 -22.08 -8.35
N MET A 24 9.13 -22.76 -8.45
CA MET A 24 9.36 -24.02 -7.72
C MET A 24 9.65 -23.78 -6.23
N MET A 25 10.26 -22.65 -5.89
CA MET A 25 10.54 -22.23 -4.52
C MET A 25 9.30 -21.70 -3.80
N ILE A 26 8.47 -20.90 -4.50
CA ILE A 26 7.22 -20.36 -3.98
C ILE A 26 6.18 -21.48 -3.97
N GLY A 27 6.11 -22.19 -2.84
CA GLY A 27 5.09 -23.22 -2.62
C GLY A 27 3.67 -22.65 -2.63
N ARG A 28 2.68 -23.53 -2.84
CA ARG A 28 1.25 -23.16 -2.75
C ARG A 28 0.93 -22.58 -1.38
N ARG A 29 0.16 -21.50 -1.33
CA ARG A 29 -0.36 -20.84 -0.12
C ARG A 29 -1.68 -21.48 0.34
N THR A 30 -2.00 -21.37 1.62
CA THR A 30 -3.22 -21.93 2.23
C THR A 30 -4.05 -20.75 2.67
N LEU A 31 -5.29 -20.65 2.18
CA LEU A 31 -6.26 -19.68 2.65
C LEU A 31 -7.09 -20.33 3.75
N GLU A 32 -6.98 -19.80 4.97
CA GLU A 32 -7.81 -20.23 6.08
C GLU A 32 -9.05 -19.33 6.15
N LEU A 33 -10.23 -19.94 6.30
CA LEU A 33 -11.51 -19.24 6.33
C LEU A 33 -12.18 -19.43 7.69
N ASN A 34 -12.81 -18.37 8.19
CA ASN A 34 -13.65 -18.44 9.37
C ASN A 34 -15.09 -18.85 8.95
N PRO A 35 -15.56 -20.06 9.29
CA PRO A 35 -16.90 -20.52 8.91
C PRO A 35 -18.02 -19.72 9.57
N ASP A 36 -17.75 -19.02 10.68
CA ASP A 36 -18.75 -18.24 11.41
C ASP A 36 -18.98 -16.84 10.83
N HIS A 37 -18.07 -16.37 9.98
CA HIS A 37 -18.14 -15.03 9.40
C HIS A 37 -19.30 -14.94 8.39
N PRO A 38 -20.17 -13.91 8.47
CA PRO A 38 -21.39 -13.81 7.66
C PRO A 38 -21.09 -13.85 6.15
N VAL A 39 -20.03 -13.19 5.69
CA VAL A 39 -19.63 -13.20 4.26
C VAL A 39 -19.31 -14.62 3.77
N ILE A 40 -18.70 -15.47 4.61
CA ILE A 40 -18.36 -16.84 4.23
C ILE A 40 -19.61 -17.72 4.16
N LYS A 41 -20.57 -17.52 5.08
CA LYS A 41 -21.87 -18.20 5.06
C LYS A 41 -22.67 -17.84 3.81
N ASP A 42 -22.73 -16.55 3.46
CA ASP A 42 -23.41 -16.09 2.24
C ASP A 42 -22.74 -16.60 0.96
N LEU A 43 -21.40 -16.57 0.89
CA LEU A 43 -20.65 -17.13 -0.23
C LEU A 43 -20.96 -18.62 -0.42
N LEU A 44 -21.07 -19.38 0.69
CA LEU A 44 -21.42 -20.80 0.62
C LEU A 44 -22.83 -21.00 0.04
N VAL A 45 -23.81 -20.18 0.44
CA VAL A 45 -25.18 -20.27 -0.09
C VAL A 45 -25.17 -19.98 -1.60
N LYS A 46 -24.58 -18.87 -2.02
CA LYS A 46 -24.52 -18.46 -3.44
C LYS A 46 -23.86 -19.53 -4.32
N VAL A 47 -22.72 -20.06 -3.91
CA VAL A 47 -22.00 -21.10 -4.67
C VAL A 47 -22.75 -22.43 -4.74
N ASN A 48 -23.56 -22.75 -3.73
CA ASN A 48 -24.40 -23.94 -3.74
C ASN A 48 -25.61 -23.79 -4.68
N GLU A 49 -26.15 -22.58 -4.80
CA GLU A 49 -27.24 -22.26 -5.72
C GLU A 49 -26.75 -22.21 -7.17
N ASP A 50 -25.65 -21.50 -7.44
CA ASP A 50 -25.00 -21.43 -8.74
C ASP A 50 -23.47 -21.41 -8.61
N LYS A 51 -22.84 -22.47 -9.11
CA LYS A 51 -21.37 -22.59 -9.13
C LYS A 51 -20.70 -21.67 -10.14
N ALA A 52 -21.45 -21.13 -11.08
CA ALA A 52 -20.99 -20.21 -12.11
C ALA A 52 -21.38 -18.75 -11.83
N ASP A 53 -21.87 -18.44 -10.62
CA ASP A 53 -22.16 -17.06 -10.21
C ASP A 53 -20.87 -16.22 -10.24
N THR A 54 -20.81 -15.29 -11.20
CA THR A 54 -19.68 -14.40 -11.41
C THR A 54 -19.46 -13.46 -10.23
N ASN A 55 -20.53 -13.07 -9.52
CA ASN A 55 -20.44 -12.20 -8.35
C ASN A 55 -19.82 -12.97 -7.16
N ALA A 56 -20.22 -14.22 -6.96
CA ALA A 56 -19.60 -15.09 -5.96
C ALA A 56 -18.11 -15.34 -6.27
N GLU A 57 -17.75 -15.58 -7.54
CA GLU A 57 -16.36 -15.73 -7.97
C GLU A 57 -15.54 -14.44 -7.73
N ASP A 58 -16.05 -13.29 -8.15
CA ASP A 58 -15.36 -12.00 -7.97
C ASP A 58 -15.17 -11.68 -6.49
N THR A 59 -16.19 -11.89 -5.66
CA THR A 59 -16.11 -11.71 -4.21
C THR A 59 -15.06 -12.63 -3.60
N ALA A 60 -15.00 -13.91 -4.01
CA ALA A 60 -14.00 -14.86 -3.51
C ALA A 60 -12.57 -14.46 -3.92
N VAL A 61 -12.37 -13.95 -5.14
CA VAL A 61 -11.06 -13.48 -5.60
C VAL A 61 -10.62 -12.24 -4.81
N VAL A 62 -11.52 -11.29 -4.59
CA VAL A 62 -11.21 -10.08 -3.79
C VAL A 62 -10.91 -10.45 -2.34
N LEU A 63 -11.67 -11.37 -1.74
CA LEU A 63 -11.40 -11.89 -0.40
C LEU A 63 -10.00 -12.52 -0.31
N PHE A 64 -9.64 -13.35 -1.28
CA PHE A 64 -8.32 -13.98 -1.34
C PHE A 64 -7.18 -12.95 -1.45
N GLN A 65 -7.34 -11.95 -2.32
CA GLN A 65 -6.34 -10.90 -2.52
C GLN A 65 -6.23 -9.97 -1.30
N ALA A 66 -7.35 -9.66 -0.63
CA ALA A 66 -7.34 -8.93 0.63
C ALA A 66 -6.61 -9.70 1.73
N ALA A 67 -6.88 -11.01 1.88
CA ALA A 67 -6.19 -11.87 2.83
C ALA A 67 -4.68 -11.97 2.53
N MET A 68 -4.29 -11.97 1.25
CA MET A 68 -2.89 -11.93 0.85
C MET A 68 -2.20 -10.64 1.31
N LEU A 69 -2.83 -9.48 1.12
CA LEU A 69 -2.29 -8.19 1.55
C LEU A 69 -2.12 -8.13 3.07
N ASP A 70 -3.16 -8.52 3.81
CA ASP A 70 -3.14 -8.53 5.28
C ASP A 70 -2.07 -9.47 5.84
N SER A 71 -1.87 -10.62 5.17
CA SER A 71 -0.81 -11.57 5.51
C SER A 71 0.60 -11.12 5.07
N GLY A 72 0.74 -9.95 4.44
CA GLY A 72 2.03 -9.41 3.99
C GLY A 72 2.60 -10.06 2.72
N TYR A 73 1.79 -10.78 1.94
CA TYR A 73 2.21 -11.26 0.63
C TYR A 73 2.05 -10.18 -0.44
N GLU A 74 2.95 -10.18 -1.41
CA GLU A 74 2.87 -9.30 -2.56
C GLU A 74 1.77 -9.74 -3.54
N ILE A 75 0.99 -8.78 -4.06
CA ILE A 75 0.05 -9.00 -5.15
C ILE A 75 0.81 -9.01 -6.48
N LEU A 76 0.63 -10.07 -7.26
CA LEU A 76 1.28 -10.22 -8.57
C LEU A 76 0.76 -9.24 -9.64
N ASP A 77 -0.54 -8.97 -9.62
CA ASP A 77 -1.19 -8.03 -10.55
C ASP A 77 -2.18 -7.13 -9.80
N PRO A 78 -1.71 -5.95 -9.34
CA PRO A 78 -2.56 -4.97 -8.66
C PRO A 78 -3.70 -4.44 -9.53
N HIS A 79 -3.50 -4.32 -10.86
CA HIS A 79 -4.51 -3.78 -11.76
C HIS A 79 -5.75 -4.68 -11.82
N THR A 80 -5.56 -6.01 -11.81
CA THR A 80 -6.69 -6.95 -11.80
C THR A 80 -7.48 -6.88 -10.51
N LEU A 81 -6.84 -6.71 -9.35
CA LEU A 81 -7.56 -6.49 -8.08
C LEU A 81 -8.40 -5.21 -8.16
N VAL A 82 -7.79 -4.10 -8.58
CA VAL A 82 -8.47 -2.80 -8.67
C VAL A 82 -9.69 -2.85 -9.59
N LYS A 83 -9.57 -3.49 -10.76
CA LYS A 83 -10.71 -3.70 -11.67
C LYS A 83 -11.86 -4.47 -11.02
N LYS A 84 -11.55 -5.54 -10.26
CA LYS A 84 -12.56 -6.32 -9.55
C LYS A 84 -13.23 -5.52 -8.44
N VAL A 85 -12.46 -4.74 -7.68
CA VAL A 85 -13.00 -3.85 -6.65
C VAL A 85 -13.93 -2.81 -7.25
N TYR A 86 -13.53 -2.14 -8.34
CA TYR A 86 -14.41 -1.20 -9.03
C TYR A 86 -15.66 -1.87 -9.58
N SER A 87 -15.57 -3.06 -10.17
CA SER A 87 -16.74 -3.82 -10.63
C SER A 87 -17.72 -4.09 -9.48
N LEU A 88 -17.24 -4.52 -8.31
CA LEU A 88 -18.08 -4.73 -7.13
C LEU A 88 -18.70 -3.43 -6.60
N MET A 89 -17.97 -2.32 -6.62
CA MET A 89 -18.49 -1.00 -6.24
C MET A 89 -19.55 -0.50 -7.22
N SER A 90 -19.33 -0.68 -8.53
CA SER A 90 -20.32 -0.35 -9.55
C SER A 90 -21.59 -1.18 -9.37
N GLN A 91 -21.46 -2.49 -9.12
CA GLN A 91 -22.60 -3.36 -8.85
C GLN A 91 -23.36 -2.97 -7.57
N SER A 92 -22.66 -2.61 -6.49
CA SER A 92 -23.30 -2.20 -5.24
C SER A 92 -24.05 -0.87 -5.37
N LEU A 93 -23.56 0.03 -6.22
CA LEU A 93 -24.18 1.32 -6.55
C LEU A 93 -25.20 1.25 -7.70
N GLY A 94 -25.32 0.09 -8.37
CA GLY A 94 -26.21 -0.08 -9.53
C GLY A 94 -25.75 0.66 -10.79
N VAL A 95 -24.45 0.97 -10.89
CA VAL A 95 -23.82 1.63 -12.04
C VAL A 95 -23.27 0.56 -12.99
N ASP A 96 -23.43 0.75 -14.31
CA ASP A 96 -22.80 -0.16 -15.28
C ASP A 96 -21.26 0.03 -15.24
N PRO A 97 -20.48 -1.02 -14.93
CA PRO A 97 -19.02 -0.95 -14.88
C PRO A 97 -18.37 -0.59 -16.23
N ASN A 98 -19.12 -0.63 -17.33
CA ASN A 98 -18.65 -0.21 -18.66
C ASN A 98 -19.07 1.23 -19.02
N THR A 99 -19.73 1.95 -18.09
CA THR A 99 -20.09 3.35 -18.31
C THR A 99 -18.80 4.17 -18.48
N PRO A 100 -18.63 4.89 -19.61
CA PRO A 100 -17.47 5.74 -19.79
C PRO A 100 -17.46 6.81 -18.70
N VAL A 101 -16.29 7.04 -18.11
CA VAL A 101 -16.07 8.10 -17.12
C VAL A 101 -16.31 9.42 -17.84
N ALA A 102 -17.47 10.04 -17.59
CA ALA A 102 -17.68 11.41 -17.97
C ALA A 102 -16.78 12.27 -17.09
N GLU A 103 -15.99 13.16 -17.70
CA GLU A 103 -15.31 14.22 -16.95
C GLU A 103 -16.40 15.01 -16.23
N VAL A 104 -16.44 14.88 -14.91
CA VAL A 104 -17.28 15.74 -14.08
C VAL A 104 -16.62 17.10 -14.15
N GLU A 105 -17.23 18.03 -14.90
CA GLU A 105 -16.95 19.45 -14.76
C GLU A 105 -17.32 19.81 -13.32
N VAL A 106 -16.31 19.84 -12.44
CA VAL A 106 -16.46 20.39 -11.10
C VAL A 106 -16.81 21.87 -11.34
N PRO A 107 -18.01 22.34 -10.96
CA PRO A 107 -18.27 23.78 -11.00
C PRO A 107 -17.20 24.44 -10.13
N GLU A 108 -16.44 25.36 -10.72
CA GLU A 108 -15.58 26.28 -9.97
C GLU A 108 -16.53 27.14 -9.12
N ASP A 109 -16.90 26.66 -7.93
CA ASP A 109 -17.46 27.51 -6.91
C ASP A 109 -16.33 28.48 -6.52
N GLU A 110 -16.43 29.71 -7.02
CA GLU A 110 -15.66 30.87 -6.58
C GLU A 110 -15.94 31.09 -5.08
N GLU A 111 -15.25 30.34 -4.20
CA GLU A 111 -15.11 30.74 -2.81
C GLU A 111 -14.18 31.95 -2.77
N GLU A 112 -14.78 33.13 -2.88
CA GLU A 112 -14.19 34.41 -2.49
C GLU A 112 -13.87 34.34 -0.99
N VAL A 113 -12.69 33.83 -0.66
CA VAL A 113 -12.13 33.88 0.70
C VAL A 113 -11.74 35.33 0.97
N GLU A 114 -12.61 36.06 1.66
CA GLU A 114 -12.25 37.34 2.29
C GLU A 114 -11.12 37.08 3.31
N GLU A 115 -9.89 37.41 2.96
CA GLU A 115 -8.78 37.48 3.91
C GLU A 115 -9.03 38.62 4.91
N PRO A 116 -8.92 38.40 6.24
CA PRO A 116 -8.88 39.50 7.19
C PRO A 116 -7.55 40.26 7.04
N PRO A 117 -7.52 41.58 7.27
CA PRO A 117 -6.37 42.41 6.95
C PRO A 117 -5.19 42.11 7.86
N ALA A 118 -4.00 42.04 7.25
CA ALA A 118 -2.72 42.05 7.92
C ALA A 118 -2.49 43.42 8.60
N GLU A 119 -2.27 43.41 9.92
CA GLU A 119 -1.60 44.51 10.61
C GLU A 119 -0.14 44.13 10.85
N GLU A 120 0.77 44.84 10.18
CA GLU A 120 2.20 44.80 10.40
C GLU A 120 2.66 45.95 11.32
N GLU A 121 3.61 45.57 12.19
CA GLU A 121 4.73 46.37 12.74
C GLU A 121 4.50 47.32 13.94
N SER A 122 5.12 46.98 15.08
CA SER A 122 6.07 47.90 15.73
C SER A 122 7.09 47.18 16.61
N ASP A 123 8.34 47.25 16.16
CA ASP A 123 9.63 47.09 16.85
C ASP A 123 9.71 47.81 18.22
N ASP A 124 10.15 47.11 19.27
CA ASP A 124 10.90 47.72 20.39
C ASP A 124 11.87 46.71 21.03
N SER A 125 13.14 47.00 20.80
CA SER A 125 14.35 46.38 21.32
C SER A 125 14.44 46.40 22.86
N THR A 126 14.80 45.27 23.47
CA THR A 126 15.70 45.26 24.64
C THR A 126 16.52 43.96 24.70
N THR A 127 17.82 44.14 24.46
CA THR A 127 18.97 43.25 24.65
C THR A 127 19.04 42.54 26.02
N ILE A 128 19.54 41.29 26.00
CA ILE A 128 20.50 40.60 26.92
C ILE A 128 20.25 39.09 26.70
N GLY A 129 21.16 38.21 26.32
CA GLY A 129 22.60 38.22 26.14
C GLY A 129 23.07 36.76 26.09
N GLU A 130 24.20 36.53 25.44
CA GLU A 130 25.05 35.32 25.48
C GLU A 130 24.73 34.19 24.49
N GLU A 131 25.41 34.35 23.35
CA GLU A 131 25.88 33.34 22.41
C GLU A 131 26.72 32.26 23.10
N GLU A 132 26.58 31.00 22.66
CA GLU A 132 27.74 30.13 22.41
C GLU A 132 27.36 29.06 21.38
N GLU A 133 27.58 29.37 20.10
CA GLU A 133 27.83 28.39 19.06
C GLU A 133 29.30 27.96 19.14
N LEU A 134 29.59 26.67 19.28
CA LEU A 134 30.91 26.12 18.98
C LEU A 134 30.80 24.71 18.41
N GLU A 135 30.87 24.60 17.08
CA GLU A 135 31.60 23.58 16.32
C GLU A 135 32.05 24.25 15.01
N PRO A 136 33.08 23.77 14.26
CA PRO A 136 33.79 22.49 14.36
C PRO A 136 35.33 22.64 14.30
N ASP A 137 36.10 21.65 14.76
CA ASP A 137 37.50 21.49 14.34
C ASP A 137 37.76 20.11 13.76
N ASN A 138 38.04 20.14 12.45
CA ASN A 138 38.54 19.05 11.64
C ASN A 138 40.04 19.30 11.41
N GLU A 139 40.92 18.52 12.03
CA GLU A 139 42.26 18.24 11.46
C GLU A 139 42.92 16.99 12.07
N MET A 140 42.84 15.90 11.31
CA MET A 140 43.98 15.10 10.82
C MET A 140 45.12 14.73 11.78
N SER A 141 45.17 13.44 12.16
CA SER A 141 46.45 12.72 12.28
C SER A 141 46.31 11.27 11.82
N LYS A 142 46.83 11.02 10.61
CA LYS A 142 47.32 9.70 10.20
C LYS A 142 48.46 9.32 11.15
N GLU A 143 48.40 8.12 11.71
CA GLU A 143 49.59 7.39 12.11
C GLU A 143 49.46 5.98 11.53
N SER A 144 50.21 5.77 10.45
CA SER A 144 50.66 4.47 9.96
C SER A 144 52.02 4.17 10.58
N GLU A 145 52.40 2.89 10.56
CA GLU A 145 53.66 2.30 11.07
C GLU A 145 53.63 2.06 12.58
N ASP A 146 54.15 0.99 13.17
CA ASP A 146 54.63 -0.34 12.79
C ASP A 146 54.90 -1.01 14.15
N GLU A 147 54.61 -2.31 14.34
CA GLU A 147 55.50 -3.26 15.04
C GLU A 147 54.84 -4.64 15.30
N GLU A 148 55.43 -5.62 14.61
CA GLU A 148 55.68 -7.03 14.93
C GLU A 148 55.07 -7.65 16.22
N LEU A 149 54.27 -8.71 16.04
CA LEU A 149 54.67 -10.12 16.24
C LEU A 149 53.52 -11.10 15.90
#